data_AF-A0AA97L5P2-F1
#
_entry.id   AF-A0AA97L5P2-F1
#
_cell.length_a   1.000
_cell.length_b   1.000
_cell.length_c   1.000
_cell.angle_alpha   90.00
_cell.angle_beta   90.00
_cell.angle_gamma   90.00
#
_symmetry.space_group_name_H-M   'P 1'
#
loop_
_entity.id
_entity.type
_entity.pdbx_description
1 polymer ?
#
loop_
_entity_poly.entity_id
_entity_poly.type
_entity_poly.pdbx_seq_one_letter_code
_entity_poly.pdbx_strand_id
1 'polypeptide(L)'
;MEVYNAELFHMQPLVSDDAADEDLSEYLNKTYREKVDLCIEAFGTSKQRRALSSRRMNEVRKEVLNKAVANAAENIIETKGVAAVVSDATEDDKADVSLVLPPCHEDADRLEDVYKFEDLLLPAEYEALKAPAMAFVNITSEEILKLTEEKSHCSFVLDELKCLPVEEKKRDRKARCLWFLDSLVKLSFQRVVKQKYAVGPDCPHIISNKLVKNFTALSYGNGRLQNLVSASMKAKITAYIIALALHINNFQTDLTVLQRDLKLRESRILDIAKAMRLRITKSKGLAECEEHKLGTLRLPLPVYKMPTGHRKRKMK
;
A
#
# COMPACT_ATOMS: atom_id res chain seq x y z
N MET A 1 60.22 83.95 37.17
CA MET A 1 58.93 83.37 36.77
C MET A 1 58.98 83.27 35.27
N GLU A 2 59.21 82.06 34.74
CA GLU A 2 59.42 81.87 33.30
C GLU A 2 58.05 81.73 32.63
N VAL A 3 57.79 82.63 31.68
CA VAL A 3 56.53 82.69 30.93
C VAL A 3 56.78 82.13 29.55
N TYR A 4 56.04 81.08 29.19
CA TYR A 4 56.13 80.44 27.88
C TYR A 4 54.80 80.61 27.14
N ASN A 5 54.89 80.86 25.83
CA ASN A 5 53.73 80.83 24.95
C ASN A 5 53.24 79.40 24.80
N ALA A 6 51.96 79.17 25.09
CA ALA A 6 51.30 77.89 24.91
C ALA A 6 50.08 78.08 24.00
N GLU A 7 49.97 77.23 22.98
CA GLU A 7 48.78 77.14 22.12
C GLU A 7 47.88 76.01 22.61
N LEU A 8 46.58 76.26 22.62
CA LEU A 8 45.59 75.37 23.21
C LEU A 8 44.98 74.48 22.12
N PHE A 9 45.40 73.21 22.07
CA PHE A 9 44.90 72.24 21.09
C PHE A 9 43.69 71.48 21.63
N HIS A 10 42.58 71.52 20.89
CA HIS A 10 41.44 70.63 21.11
C HIS A 10 41.64 69.35 20.31
N MET A 11 41.98 68.28 21.00
CA MET A 11 42.14 66.95 20.40
C MET A 11 40.84 66.18 20.58
N GLN A 12 40.26 65.70 19.47
CA GLN A 12 39.21 64.68 19.52
C GLN A 12 39.82 63.31 19.21
N PRO A 13 39.57 62.29 20.03
CA PRO A 13 40.02 60.95 19.72
C PRO A 13 39.25 60.43 18.52
N LEU A 14 39.95 60.19 17.40
CA LEU A 14 39.42 59.38 16.31
C LEU A 14 39.49 57.93 16.78
N VAL A 15 38.38 57.41 17.31
CA VAL A 15 38.22 55.98 17.39
C VAL A 15 38.17 55.52 15.95
N SER A 16 39.14 54.69 15.53
CA SER A 16 39.03 53.96 14.27
C SER A 16 37.82 53.05 14.42
N ASP A 17 36.62 53.58 14.20
CA ASP A 17 35.54 52.75 13.71
C ASP A 17 36.12 52.14 12.44
N ASP A 18 36.27 50.82 12.44
CA ASP A 18 36.09 50.05 11.23
C ASP A 18 34.64 50.33 10.77
N ALA A 19 34.37 51.56 10.33
CA ALA A 19 33.33 51.86 9.40
C ALA A 19 33.80 51.19 8.13
N ALA A 20 33.62 49.86 8.09
CA ALA A 20 33.25 49.23 6.86
C ALA A 20 32.19 50.15 6.27
N ASP A 21 32.50 50.82 5.17
CA ASP A 21 31.48 51.36 4.30
C ASP A 21 30.48 50.22 4.13
N GLU A 22 29.36 50.27 4.87
CA GLU A 22 28.35 49.23 4.80
C GLU A 22 27.94 49.20 3.34
N ASP A 23 28.31 48.11 2.66
CA ASP A 23 28.19 47.99 1.23
C ASP A 23 26.69 48.06 0.86
N LEU A 24 26.22 49.29 0.62
CA LEU A 24 24.82 49.62 0.37
C LEU A 24 24.28 48.89 -0.87
N SER A 25 25.18 48.29 -1.67
CA SER A 25 24.85 47.38 -2.76
C SER A 25 23.97 46.22 -2.30
N GLU A 26 24.23 45.62 -1.12
CA GLU A 26 23.40 44.56 -0.55
C GLU A 26 21.99 45.06 -0.18
N TYR A 27 21.87 46.30 0.30
CA TYR A 27 20.57 46.87 0.61
C TYR A 27 19.78 47.19 -0.65
N LEU A 28 20.43 47.72 -1.69
CA LEU A 28 19.77 48.06 -2.95
C LEU A 28 19.22 46.82 -3.68
N ASN A 29 19.96 45.72 -3.65
CA ASN A 29 19.60 44.44 -4.29
C ASN A 29 18.48 43.66 -3.58
N LYS A 30 18.12 44.03 -2.35
CA LYS A 30 17.04 43.37 -1.60
C LYS A 30 15.66 43.75 -2.13
N THR A 31 14.81 42.73 -2.22
CA THR A 31 13.41 42.85 -2.60
C THR A 31 12.66 43.72 -1.59
N TYR A 32 11.58 44.39 -2.01
CA TYR A 32 10.73 45.18 -1.10
C TYR A 32 10.32 44.41 0.16
N ARG A 33 9.99 43.12 0.02
CA ARG A 33 9.67 42.25 1.16
C ARG A 33 10.83 42.04 2.12
N GLU A 34 12.03 41.82 1.61
CA GLU A 34 13.23 41.61 2.43
C GLU A 34 13.61 42.89 3.18
N LYS A 35 13.44 44.06 2.54
CA LYS A 35 13.60 45.36 3.20
C LYS A 35 12.60 45.55 4.34
N VAL A 36 11.35 45.16 4.14
CA VAL A 36 10.33 45.20 5.20
C VAL A 36 10.65 44.23 6.34
N ASP A 37 11.11 43.02 6.02
CA ASP A 37 11.49 42.03 7.03
C ASP A 37 12.71 42.49 7.86
N LEU A 38 13.69 43.14 7.24
CA LEU A 38 14.81 43.78 7.93
C LEU A 38 14.33 44.90 8.88
N CYS A 39 13.40 45.74 8.43
CA CYS A 39 12.80 46.76 9.30
C CYS A 39 12.03 46.14 10.47
N ILE A 40 11.32 45.03 10.25
CA ILE A 40 10.62 44.29 11.31
C ILE A 40 11.62 43.66 12.29
N GLU A 41 12.75 43.17 11.81
CA GLU A 41 13.81 42.57 12.62
C GLU A 41 14.53 43.62 13.48
N ALA A 42 14.86 44.78 12.91
CA ALA A 42 15.55 45.86 13.61
C ALA A 42 14.62 46.67 14.55
N PHE A 43 13.42 47.03 14.07
CA PHE A 43 12.52 48.00 14.74
C PHE A 43 11.13 47.46 15.05
N GLY A 44 10.78 46.25 14.59
CA GLY A 44 9.45 45.68 14.82
C GLY A 44 9.21 45.32 16.28
N THR A 45 7.93 45.27 16.66
CA THR A 45 7.48 44.82 17.99
C THR A 45 7.79 43.34 18.22
N SER A 46 7.87 42.90 19.48
CA SER A 46 8.11 41.49 19.83
C SER A 46 7.14 40.52 19.13
N LYS A 47 5.86 40.92 18.97
CA LYS A 47 4.84 40.16 18.24
C LYS A 47 5.18 40.03 16.74
N GLN A 48 5.62 41.10 16.11
CA GLN A 48 5.99 41.11 14.69
C GLN A 48 7.28 40.30 14.44
N ARG A 49 8.30 40.43 15.31
CA ARG A 49 9.54 39.62 15.22
C ARG A 49 9.26 38.14 15.37
N ARG A 50 8.40 37.74 16.31
CA ARG A 50 7.98 36.34 16.48
C ARG A 50 7.24 35.81 15.25
N ALA A 51 6.36 36.62 14.65
CA ALA A 51 5.66 36.25 13.43
C ALA A 51 6.63 36.06 12.24
N LEU A 52 7.64 36.95 12.10
CA LEU A 52 8.67 36.85 11.08
C LEU A 52 9.53 35.59 11.24
N SER A 53 10.02 35.33 12.46
CA SER A 53 10.80 34.11 12.78
C SER A 53 10.01 32.83 12.47
N SER A 54 8.72 32.79 12.83
CA SER A 54 7.84 31.66 12.50
C SER A 54 7.69 31.44 11.00
N ARG A 55 7.56 32.52 10.21
CA ARG A 55 7.50 32.43 8.74
C ARG A 55 8.77 31.85 8.14
N ARG A 56 9.94 32.39 8.51
CA ARG A 56 11.25 31.88 8.05
C ARG A 56 11.45 30.41 8.40
N MET A 57 11.09 30.00 9.63
CA MET A 57 11.15 28.60 10.07
C MET A 57 10.25 27.67 9.23
N ASN A 58 9.08 28.14 8.81
CA ASN A 58 8.18 27.33 7.98
C ASN A 58 8.66 27.23 6.52
N GLU A 59 9.34 28.25 6.00
CA GLU A 59 9.97 28.21 4.67
C GLU A 59 11.13 27.21 4.63
N VAL A 60 12.04 27.27 5.60
CA VAL A 60 13.14 26.29 5.70
C VAL A 60 12.61 24.86 5.84
N ARG A 61 11.56 24.65 6.64
CA ARG A 61 10.90 23.34 6.76
C ARG A 61 10.31 22.86 5.42
N LYS A 62 9.75 23.76 4.61
CA LYS A 62 9.21 23.44 3.29
C LYS A 62 10.32 23.00 2.32
N GLU A 63 11.46 23.67 2.33
CA GLU A 63 12.63 23.30 1.50
C GLU A 63 13.20 21.94 1.90
N VAL A 64 13.41 21.71 3.20
CA VAL A 64 13.89 20.42 3.72
C VAL A 64 12.91 19.30 3.37
N LEU A 65 11.61 19.55 3.50
CA LEU A 65 10.57 18.60 3.10
C LEU A 65 10.61 18.31 1.60
N ASN A 66 10.72 19.34 0.75
CA ASN A 66 10.81 19.18 -0.70
C ASN A 66 12.05 18.38 -1.11
N LYS A 67 13.20 18.62 -0.48
CA LYS A 67 14.44 17.87 -0.72
C LYS A 67 14.30 16.40 -0.28
N ALA A 68 13.70 16.15 0.87
CA ALA A 68 13.42 14.78 1.33
C ALA A 68 12.43 14.06 0.39
N VAL A 69 11.43 14.77 -0.15
CA VAL A 69 10.48 14.23 -1.14
C VAL A 69 11.16 13.94 -2.46
N ALA A 70 12.04 14.80 -2.96
CA ALA A 70 12.81 14.58 -4.18
C ALA A 70 13.71 13.34 -4.03
N ASN A 71 14.46 13.25 -2.93
CA ASN A 71 15.30 12.09 -2.63
C ASN A 71 14.46 10.80 -2.49
N ALA A 72 13.27 10.86 -1.89
CA ALA A 72 12.39 9.71 -1.80
C ALA A 72 11.85 9.29 -3.18
N ALA A 73 11.51 10.24 -4.05
CA ALA A 73 11.08 9.97 -5.42
C ALA A 73 12.21 9.33 -6.24
N GLU A 74 13.44 9.84 -6.13
CA GLU A 74 14.63 9.26 -6.76
C GLU A 74 14.85 7.82 -6.31
N ASN A 75 14.82 7.54 -4.99
CA ASN A 75 14.95 6.17 -4.47
C ASN A 75 13.83 5.24 -4.98
N ILE A 76 12.59 5.73 -5.11
CA ILE A 76 11.49 4.92 -5.66
C ILE A 76 11.69 4.65 -7.15
N ILE A 77 12.20 5.62 -7.91
CA ILE A 77 12.50 5.48 -9.33
C ILE A 77 13.68 4.52 -9.54
N GLU A 78 14.73 4.59 -8.72
CA GLU A 78 15.88 3.69 -8.78
C GLU A 78 15.48 2.25 -8.43
N THR A 79 14.62 2.07 -7.42
CA THR A 79 14.21 0.75 -6.95
C THR A 79 13.13 0.08 -7.80
N LYS A 80 12.22 0.85 -8.42
CA LYS A 80 11.08 0.31 -9.19
C LYS A 80 11.14 0.57 -10.70
N GLY A 81 11.99 1.49 -11.16
CA GLY A 81 12.06 1.92 -12.55
C GLY A 81 10.93 2.88 -12.95
N VAL A 82 11.23 3.82 -13.85
CA VAL A 82 10.30 4.87 -14.32
C VAL A 82 9.01 4.28 -14.92
N ALA A 83 9.11 3.17 -15.63
CA ALA A 83 7.97 2.52 -16.29
C ALA A 83 6.94 1.93 -15.30
N ALA A 84 7.38 1.38 -14.17
CA ALA A 84 6.48 0.82 -13.17
C ALA A 84 5.72 1.91 -12.40
N VAL A 85 6.35 3.07 -12.18
CA VAL A 85 5.75 4.20 -11.46
C VAL A 85 4.69 4.91 -12.33
N VAL A 86 4.95 5.06 -13.64
CA VAL A 86 3.99 5.71 -14.56
C VAL A 86 2.78 4.82 -14.85
N SER A 87 2.96 3.50 -14.99
CA SER A 87 1.86 2.56 -15.22
C SER A 87 0.90 2.45 -14.02
N ASP A 88 1.37 2.70 -12.79
CA ASP A 88 0.58 2.60 -11.55
C ASP A 88 -0.16 3.92 -11.24
N ALA A 89 0.29 5.04 -11.83
CA ALA A 89 -0.35 6.36 -11.72
C ALA A 89 -1.47 6.58 -12.76
N THR A 90 -1.40 5.90 -13.91
CA THR A 90 -2.52 5.85 -14.86
C THR A 90 -3.49 4.76 -14.42
N GLU A 91 -4.73 5.14 -14.13
CA GLU A 91 -5.86 4.24 -13.87
C GLU A 91 -6.23 3.41 -15.12
N ASP A 92 -5.30 2.64 -15.67
CA ASP A 92 -5.59 1.73 -16.77
C ASP A 92 -5.94 0.36 -16.18
N ASP A 93 -7.22 -0.02 -16.30
CA ASP A 93 -7.79 -1.34 -15.96
C ASP A 93 -7.15 -2.51 -16.76
N LYS A 94 -6.07 -2.23 -17.49
CA LYS A 94 -5.32 -3.12 -18.39
C LYS A 94 -3.88 -3.36 -17.95
N ALA A 95 -3.56 -3.17 -16.66
CA ALA A 95 -2.30 -3.64 -16.13
C ALA A 95 -2.07 -5.11 -16.52
N ASP A 96 -0.86 -5.42 -17.01
CA ASP A 96 -0.47 -6.73 -17.50
C ASP A 96 -0.85 -7.82 -16.49
N VAL A 97 -1.83 -8.65 -16.85
CA VAL A 97 -2.42 -9.65 -15.94
C VAL A 97 -1.35 -10.62 -15.46
N SER A 98 -0.27 -10.83 -16.23
CA SER A 98 0.88 -11.67 -15.87
C SER A 98 1.65 -11.18 -14.64
N LEU A 99 1.75 -9.86 -14.39
CA LEU A 99 2.46 -9.30 -13.22
C LEU A 99 1.65 -9.40 -11.92
N VAL A 100 0.40 -9.82 -12.03
CA VAL A 100 -0.61 -9.76 -10.97
C VAL A 100 -0.92 -11.15 -10.41
N LEU A 101 -0.47 -12.21 -11.06
CA LEU A 101 -0.74 -13.59 -10.62
C LEU A 101 0.31 -14.08 -9.62
N PRO A 102 -0.05 -15.00 -8.71
CA PRO A 102 0.92 -15.81 -7.99
C PRO A 102 1.83 -16.56 -8.97
N PRO A 103 3.09 -16.87 -8.58
CA PRO A 103 3.98 -17.69 -9.38
C PRO A 103 3.29 -18.99 -9.82
N CYS A 104 3.25 -19.25 -11.13
CA CYS A 104 2.63 -20.42 -11.73
C CYS A 104 3.72 -21.34 -12.29
N HIS A 105 3.83 -22.55 -11.76
CA HIS A 105 4.77 -23.57 -12.23
C HIS A 105 4.05 -24.49 -13.22
N GLU A 106 4.24 -24.22 -14.52
CA GLU A 106 3.51 -24.93 -15.59
C GLU A 106 3.94 -26.39 -15.74
N ASP A 107 5.19 -26.69 -15.39
CA ASP A 107 5.82 -28.01 -15.52
C ASP A 107 5.56 -28.93 -14.32
N ALA A 108 4.60 -28.56 -13.46
CA ALA A 108 4.28 -29.31 -12.25
C ALA A 108 3.50 -30.60 -12.54
N ASP A 109 4.02 -31.73 -12.06
CA ASP A 109 3.36 -33.05 -12.16
C ASP A 109 2.20 -33.21 -11.18
N ARG A 110 2.20 -32.43 -10.09
CA ARG A 110 1.15 -32.45 -9.05
C ARG A 110 0.40 -31.14 -9.01
N LEU A 111 -0.89 -31.21 -8.67
CA LEU A 111 -1.76 -30.03 -8.54
C LEU A 111 -1.23 -29.03 -7.51
N GLU A 112 -0.64 -29.52 -6.43
CA GLU A 112 -0.10 -28.69 -5.34
C GLU A 112 1.13 -27.88 -5.78
N ASP A 113 1.86 -28.38 -6.78
CA ASP A 113 3.12 -27.79 -7.24
C ASP A 113 2.90 -26.68 -8.29
N VAL A 114 1.72 -26.62 -8.92
CA VAL A 114 1.35 -25.55 -9.88
C VAL A 114 1.36 -24.19 -9.19
N TYR A 115 0.80 -24.13 -7.99
CA TYR A 115 0.81 -22.95 -7.12
C TYR A 115 1.36 -23.37 -5.76
N LYS A 116 2.68 -23.36 -5.61
CA LYS A 116 3.31 -23.86 -4.38
C LYS A 116 2.84 -23.09 -3.16
N PHE A 117 2.60 -23.81 -2.07
CA PHE A 117 2.17 -23.19 -0.82
C PHE A 117 3.23 -22.22 -0.28
N GLU A 118 4.51 -22.54 -0.44
CA GLU A 118 5.64 -21.71 0.00
C GLU A 118 5.71 -20.34 -0.72
N ASP A 119 5.25 -20.28 -1.97
CA ASP A 119 5.15 -19.03 -2.74
C ASP A 119 3.99 -18.14 -2.25
N LEU A 120 2.97 -18.75 -1.66
CA LEU A 120 1.82 -18.05 -1.08
C LEU A 120 2.10 -17.59 0.36
N LEU A 121 2.73 -18.44 1.17
CA LEU A 121 3.08 -18.21 2.57
C LEU A 121 4.43 -18.83 2.89
N LEU A 122 5.42 -17.99 3.20
CA LEU A 122 6.74 -18.44 3.64
C LEU A 122 6.62 -19.14 5.01
N PRO A 123 7.53 -20.08 5.35
CA PRO A 123 7.46 -20.80 6.61
C PRO A 123 7.39 -19.90 7.86
N ALA A 124 8.16 -18.79 7.87
CA ALA A 124 8.14 -17.82 8.97
C ALA A 124 6.81 -17.06 9.08
N GLU A 125 6.18 -16.77 7.96
CA GLU A 125 4.88 -16.11 7.91
C GLU A 125 3.78 -17.08 8.35
N TYR A 126 3.84 -18.33 7.88
CA TYR A 126 2.93 -19.39 8.27
C TYR A 126 2.97 -19.68 9.78
N GLU A 127 4.15 -19.62 10.40
CA GLU A 127 4.26 -19.80 11.85
C GLU A 127 3.72 -18.59 12.63
N ALA A 128 3.91 -17.37 12.12
CA ALA A 128 3.34 -16.17 12.73
C ALA A 128 1.80 -16.19 12.75
N LEU A 129 1.16 -16.91 11.83
CA LEU A 129 -0.30 -17.06 11.77
C LEU A 129 -0.88 -17.97 12.87
N LYS A 130 -0.05 -18.72 13.59
CA LYS A 130 -0.53 -19.65 14.63
C LYS A 130 -1.34 -18.95 15.72
N ALA A 131 -0.77 -17.90 16.31
CA ALA A 131 -1.41 -17.16 17.39
C ALA A 131 -2.78 -16.55 16.99
N PRO A 132 -2.90 -15.79 15.89
CA PRO A 132 -4.19 -15.23 15.50
C PRO A 132 -5.19 -16.29 15.02
N ALA A 133 -4.73 -17.40 14.43
CA ALA A 133 -5.61 -18.47 13.96
C ALA A 133 -6.21 -19.32 15.10
N MET A 134 -5.66 -19.26 16.33
CA MET A 134 -6.22 -19.98 17.48
C MET A 134 -7.69 -19.64 17.73
N ALA A 135 -8.09 -18.39 17.45
CA ALA A 135 -9.50 -17.96 17.54
C ALA A 135 -10.41 -18.75 16.60
N PHE A 136 -9.92 -19.16 15.43
CA PHE A 136 -10.66 -19.98 14.47
C PHE A 136 -10.59 -21.48 14.77
N VAL A 137 -9.52 -21.95 15.40
CA VAL A 137 -9.38 -23.37 15.78
C VAL A 137 -10.38 -23.76 16.87
N ASN A 138 -10.61 -22.87 17.84
CA ASN A 138 -11.44 -23.11 19.02
C ASN A 138 -12.87 -22.56 18.86
N ILE A 139 -13.24 -22.15 17.65
CA ILE A 139 -14.49 -21.42 17.43
C ILE A 139 -15.70 -22.32 17.70
N THR A 140 -16.68 -21.77 18.41
CA THR A 140 -17.96 -22.44 18.69
C THR A 140 -19.03 -22.06 17.66
N SER A 141 -20.04 -22.91 17.48
CA SER A 141 -21.15 -22.63 16.55
C SER A 141 -21.89 -21.33 16.90
N GLU A 142 -21.98 -20.97 18.19
CA GLU A 142 -22.58 -19.72 18.66
C GLU A 142 -21.76 -18.49 18.26
N GLU A 143 -20.43 -18.58 18.32
CA GLU A 143 -19.54 -17.53 17.85
C GLU A 143 -19.62 -17.36 16.33
N ILE A 144 -19.72 -18.45 15.56
CA ILE A 144 -19.92 -18.37 14.10
C ILE A 144 -21.22 -17.62 13.77
N LEU A 145 -22.30 -17.85 14.52
CA LEU A 145 -23.55 -17.11 14.34
C LEU A 145 -23.37 -15.61 14.64
N LYS A 146 -22.70 -15.26 15.74
CA LYS A 146 -22.38 -13.85 16.06
C LYS A 146 -21.55 -13.19 14.97
N LEU A 147 -20.50 -13.85 14.47
CA LEU A 147 -19.66 -13.33 13.38
C LEU A 147 -20.45 -13.16 12.08
N THR A 148 -21.43 -14.01 11.84
CA THR A 148 -22.34 -13.91 10.68
C THR A 148 -23.27 -12.71 10.81
N GLU A 149 -23.83 -12.47 11.99
CA GLU A 149 -24.69 -11.31 12.28
C GLU A 149 -23.91 -9.98 12.17
N GLU A 150 -22.70 -9.95 12.70
CA GLU A 150 -21.81 -8.78 12.66
C GLU A 150 -21.24 -8.51 11.26
N LYS A 151 -21.33 -9.47 10.33
CA LYS A 151 -20.73 -9.41 8.98
C LYS A 151 -19.24 -9.03 9.02
N SER A 152 -18.53 -9.49 10.05
CA SER A 152 -17.13 -9.14 10.32
C SER A 152 -16.14 -9.94 9.47
N HIS A 153 -16.59 -11.07 8.91
CA HIS A 153 -15.82 -11.98 8.07
C HIS A 153 -16.53 -12.29 6.74
N CYS A 154 -15.76 -12.70 5.74
CA CYS A 154 -16.30 -13.10 4.44
C CYS A 154 -17.10 -14.42 4.52
N SER A 155 -18.13 -14.53 3.68
CA SER A 155 -19.05 -15.70 3.66
C SER A 155 -18.31 -17.01 3.40
N PHE A 156 -17.31 -17.00 2.51
CA PHE A 156 -16.44 -18.16 2.27
C PHE A 156 -15.79 -18.67 3.58
N VAL A 157 -15.25 -17.77 4.40
CA VAL A 157 -14.60 -18.17 5.67
C VAL A 157 -15.62 -18.71 6.65
N LEU A 158 -16.79 -18.08 6.77
CA LEU A 158 -17.85 -18.54 7.67
C LEU A 158 -18.37 -19.93 7.29
N ASP A 159 -18.50 -20.23 5.99
CA ASP A 159 -18.92 -21.54 5.53
C ASP A 159 -17.82 -22.59 5.74
N GLU A 160 -16.56 -22.26 5.50
CA GLU A 160 -15.45 -23.17 5.74
C GLU A 160 -15.18 -23.44 7.23
N LEU A 161 -15.49 -22.48 8.13
CA LEU A 161 -15.40 -22.66 9.58
C LEU A 161 -16.44 -23.65 10.11
N LYS A 162 -17.61 -23.78 9.46
CA LYS A 162 -18.60 -24.82 9.78
C LYS A 162 -18.10 -26.22 9.43
N CYS A 163 -17.19 -26.33 8.46
CA CYS A 163 -16.65 -27.57 7.92
C CYS A 163 -15.17 -27.76 8.28
N LEU A 164 -14.80 -27.55 9.54
CA LEU A 164 -13.44 -27.78 10.02
C LEU A 164 -13.12 -29.27 10.16
N PRO A 165 -11.93 -29.74 9.74
CA PRO A 165 -11.49 -31.11 9.92
C PRO A 165 -11.42 -31.53 11.40
N VAL A 166 -11.68 -32.82 11.65
CA VAL A 166 -11.50 -33.42 12.98
C VAL A 166 -10.01 -33.49 13.36
N GLU A 167 -9.14 -33.76 12.39
CA GLU A 167 -7.70 -33.89 12.59
C GLU A 167 -7.03 -32.55 12.94
N GLU A 168 -6.37 -32.48 14.10
CA GLU A 168 -5.81 -31.24 14.66
C GLU A 168 -4.86 -30.51 13.71
N LYS A 169 -3.92 -31.22 13.07
CA LYS A 169 -2.95 -30.63 12.15
C LYS A 169 -3.61 -30.01 10.91
N LYS A 170 -4.60 -30.71 10.35
CA LYS A 170 -5.37 -30.21 9.20
C LYS A 170 -6.30 -29.06 9.60
N ARG A 171 -6.86 -29.11 10.81
CA ARG A 171 -7.66 -28.02 11.39
C ARG A 171 -6.84 -26.76 11.58
N ASP A 172 -5.67 -26.85 12.20
CA ASP A 172 -4.75 -25.73 12.39
C ASP A 172 -4.30 -25.15 11.04
N ARG A 173 -3.89 -26.01 10.10
CA ARG A 173 -3.54 -25.56 8.73
C ARG A 173 -4.69 -24.80 8.07
N LYS A 174 -5.90 -25.33 8.12
CA LYS A 174 -7.09 -24.71 7.53
C LYS A 174 -7.40 -23.37 8.21
N ALA A 175 -7.38 -23.32 9.54
CA ALA A 175 -7.63 -22.10 10.30
C ALA A 175 -6.63 -20.98 9.97
N ARG A 176 -5.32 -21.30 9.90
CA ARG A 176 -4.28 -20.33 9.51
C ARG A 176 -4.51 -19.79 8.10
N CYS A 177 -4.84 -20.67 7.15
CA CYS A 177 -5.12 -20.26 5.77
C CYS A 177 -6.38 -19.39 5.68
N LEU A 178 -7.45 -19.73 6.42
CA LEU A 178 -8.69 -18.95 6.48
C LEU A 178 -8.46 -17.56 7.07
N TRP A 179 -7.68 -17.46 8.14
CA TRP A 179 -7.35 -16.16 8.75
C TRP A 179 -6.57 -15.26 7.79
N PHE A 180 -5.61 -15.84 7.05
CA PHE A 180 -4.86 -15.09 6.06
C PHE A 180 -5.73 -14.68 4.85
N LEU A 181 -6.64 -15.55 4.42
CA LEU A 181 -7.61 -15.24 3.36
C LEU A 181 -8.54 -14.09 3.78
N ASP A 182 -9.11 -14.15 4.99
CA ASP A 182 -9.93 -13.08 5.55
C ASP A 182 -9.17 -11.74 5.62
N SER A 183 -7.89 -11.81 6.00
CA SER A 183 -7.00 -10.64 6.04
C SER A 183 -6.78 -10.02 4.66
N LEU A 184 -6.63 -10.84 3.62
CA LEU A 184 -6.52 -10.38 2.23
C LEU A 184 -7.82 -9.74 1.74
N VAL A 185 -8.99 -10.33 2.07
CA VAL A 185 -10.29 -9.74 1.75
C VAL A 185 -10.45 -8.37 2.41
N LYS A 186 -10.16 -8.25 3.71
CA LYS A 186 -10.18 -6.98 4.44
C LYS A 186 -9.25 -5.93 3.82
N LEU A 187 -8.04 -6.34 3.43
CA LEU A 187 -7.08 -5.45 2.76
C LEU A 187 -7.63 -4.92 1.42
N SER A 188 -8.33 -5.76 0.65
CA SER A 188 -8.88 -5.37 -0.66
C SER A 188 -9.88 -4.21 -0.61
N PHE A 189 -10.54 -4.02 0.54
CA PHE A 189 -11.49 -2.93 0.79
C PHE A 189 -10.84 -1.64 1.28
N GLN A 190 -9.60 -1.70 1.75
CA GLN A 190 -8.89 -0.51 2.18
C GLN A 190 -8.34 0.26 0.99
N ARG A 191 -8.55 1.58 0.96
CA ARG A 191 -7.92 2.45 -0.06
C ARG A 191 -6.46 2.72 0.32
N VAL A 192 -6.23 3.18 1.55
CA VAL A 192 -4.91 3.54 2.07
C VAL A 192 -4.58 2.67 3.27
N VAL A 193 -3.38 2.08 3.27
CA VAL A 193 -2.94 1.11 4.27
C VAL A 193 -1.80 1.69 5.09
N LYS A 194 -1.88 1.58 6.42
CA LYS A 194 -0.80 1.98 7.33
C LYS A 194 0.07 0.78 7.65
N GLN A 195 1.40 0.91 7.52
CA GLN A 195 2.36 -0.17 7.74
C GLN A 195 2.16 -0.94 9.06
N LYS A 196 1.92 -0.20 10.15
CA LYS A 196 1.81 -0.78 11.50
C LYS A 196 0.53 -1.60 11.71
N TYR A 197 -0.54 -1.33 10.97
CA TYR A 197 -1.86 -1.92 11.18
C TYR A 197 -2.55 -2.16 9.84
N ALA A 198 -2.01 -3.06 9.03
CA ALA A 198 -2.56 -3.30 7.70
C ALA A 198 -4.00 -3.82 7.75
N VAL A 199 -4.33 -4.69 8.72
CA VAL A 199 -5.65 -5.34 8.81
C VAL A 199 -6.29 -5.16 10.19
N GLY A 200 -5.53 -4.75 11.19
CA GLY A 200 -5.99 -4.53 12.57
C GLY A 200 -4.84 -4.55 13.57
N PRO A 201 -5.13 -4.32 14.86
CA PRO A 201 -4.14 -4.37 15.94
C PRO A 201 -3.63 -5.79 16.22
N ASP A 202 -4.46 -6.81 16.00
CA ASP A 202 -4.12 -8.22 16.32
C ASP A 202 -3.31 -8.92 15.22
N CYS A 203 -3.00 -8.21 14.13
CA CYS A 203 -2.23 -8.75 13.02
C CYS A 203 -0.73 -8.79 13.37
N PRO A 204 -0.06 -9.96 13.27
CA PRO A 204 1.38 -10.06 13.51
C PRO A 204 2.16 -9.13 12.57
N HIS A 205 3.19 -8.46 13.10
CA HIS A 205 3.98 -7.48 12.34
C HIS A 205 4.60 -8.07 11.06
N ILE A 206 5.02 -9.33 11.09
CA ILE A 206 5.56 -10.06 9.92
C ILE A 206 4.52 -10.12 8.79
N ILE A 207 3.27 -10.42 9.13
CA ILE A 207 2.16 -10.49 8.17
C ILE A 207 1.77 -9.10 7.69
N SER A 208 1.67 -8.11 8.58
CA SER A 208 1.39 -6.71 8.20
C SER A 208 2.44 -6.20 7.20
N ASN A 209 3.71 -6.52 7.42
CA ASN A 209 4.79 -6.18 6.51
C ASN A 209 4.65 -6.86 5.14
N LYS A 210 4.34 -8.16 5.11
CA LYS A 210 4.08 -8.88 3.86
C LYS A 210 2.92 -8.24 3.09
N LEU A 211 1.81 -7.98 3.79
CA LEU A 211 0.59 -7.46 3.18
C LEU A 211 0.84 -6.12 2.47
N VAL A 212 1.51 -5.20 3.18
CA VAL A 212 1.82 -3.89 2.61
C VAL A 212 2.86 -4.00 1.49
N LYS A 213 3.95 -4.75 1.69
CA LYS A 213 5.01 -4.87 0.69
C LYS A 213 4.54 -5.48 -0.62
N ASN A 214 3.68 -6.50 -0.57
CA ASN A 214 3.34 -7.31 -1.75
C ASN A 214 2.04 -6.88 -2.43
N PHE A 215 1.11 -6.27 -1.69
CA PHE A 215 -0.24 -5.95 -2.17
C PHE A 215 -0.60 -4.46 -2.08
N THR A 216 0.38 -3.59 -1.90
CA THR A 216 0.16 -2.14 -2.01
C THR A 216 1.18 -1.48 -2.92
N ALA A 217 0.74 -0.39 -3.53
CA ALA A 217 1.53 0.50 -4.35
C ALA A 217 1.88 1.76 -3.56
N LEU A 218 3.12 2.24 -3.68
CA LEU A 218 3.48 3.54 -3.12
C LEU A 218 2.94 4.62 -4.04
N SER A 219 2.06 5.46 -3.51
CA SER A 219 1.48 6.60 -4.23
C SER A 219 1.72 7.89 -3.45
N TYR A 220 2.05 8.95 -4.18
CA TYR A 220 2.22 10.28 -3.61
C TYR A 220 0.89 11.03 -3.68
N GLY A 221 0.28 11.27 -2.51
CA GLY A 221 -1.02 11.93 -2.43
C GLY A 221 -1.11 12.78 -1.16
N ASN A 222 -1.70 13.98 -1.28
CA ASN A 222 -1.84 14.93 -0.16
C ASN A 222 -0.51 15.28 0.53
N GLY A 223 0.56 15.44 -0.24
CA GLY A 223 1.89 15.83 0.27
C GLY A 223 2.61 14.74 1.09
N ARG A 224 2.11 13.50 1.09
CA ARG A 224 2.69 12.37 1.83
C ARG A 224 2.74 11.12 0.97
N LEU A 225 3.79 10.32 1.16
CA LEU A 225 3.87 8.97 0.60
C LEU A 225 2.92 8.03 1.35
N GLN A 226 2.04 7.35 0.62
CA GLN A 226 1.02 6.47 1.17
C GLN A 226 1.00 5.14 0.41
N ASN A 227 0.69 4.06 1.13
CA ASN A 227 0.47 2.75 0.52
C ASN A 227 -0.99 2.66 0.07
N LEU A 228 -1.21 2.55 -1.24
CA LEU A 228 -2.52 2.49 -1.87
C LEU A 228 -2.78 1.08 -2.39
N VAL A 229 -4.01 0.58 -2.19
CA VAL A 229 -4.46 -0.65 -2.86
C VAL A 229 -5.06 -0.26 -4.22
N SER A 230 -4.21 -0.19 -5.25
CA SER A 230 -4.61 0.12 -6.62
C SER A 230 -5.43 -1.03 -7.24
N ALA A 231 -6.06 -0.80 -8.40
CA ALA A 231 -6.89 -1.80 -9.08
C ALA A 231 -6.08 -3.05 -9.49
N SER A 232 -4.82 -2.88 -9.88
CA SER A 232 -3.88 -3.98 -10.14
C SER A 232 -3.60 -4.78 -8.87
N MET A 233 -3.37 -4.11 -7.74
CA MET A 233 -3.17 -4.77 -6.45
C MET A 233 -4.43 -5.53 -5.99
N LYS A 234 -5.63 -5.00 -6.22
CA LYS A 234 -6.89 -5.73 -5.93
C LYS A 234 -7.00 -7.03 -6.74
N ALA A 235 -6.62 -6.99 -8.02
CA ALA A 235 -6.59 -8.19 -8.84
C ALA A 235 -5.54 -9.19 -8.35
N LYS A 236 -4.38 -8.71 -7.85
CA LYS A 236 -3.34 -9.56 -7.25
C LYS A 236 -3.84 -10.23 -5.99
N ILE A 237 -4.46 -9.45 -5.10
CA ILE A 237 -5.11 -9.96 -3.89
C ILE A 237 -6.14 -11.03 -4.25
N THR A 238 -6.97 -10.80 -5.26
CA THR A 238 -7.98 -11.77 -5.71
C THR A 238 -7.35 -13.06 -6.21
N ALA A 239 -6.28 -12.98 -7.00
CA ALA A 239 -5.58 -14.15 -7.50
C ALA A 239 -4.94 -14.97 -6.36
N TYR A 240 -4.35 -14.30 -5.36
CA TYR A 240 -3.82 -14.95 -4.16
C TYR A 240 -4.93 -15.60 -3.30
N ILE A 241 -6.09 -14.95 -3.18
CA ILE A 241 -7.26 -15.50 -2.47
C ILE A 241 -7.74 -16.78 -3.16
N ILE A 242 -7.86 -16.77 -4.49
CA ILE A 242 -8.24 -17.96 -5.25
C ILE A 242 -7.21 -19.08 -5.05
N ALA A 243 -5.91 -18.77 -5.11
CA ALA A 243 -4.85 -19.76 -4.89
C ALA A 243 -4.92 -20.39 -3.49
N LEU A 244 -5.14 -19.57 -2.45
CA LEU A 244 -5.33 -20.07 -1.09
C LEU A 244 -6.60 -20.91 -0.95
N ALA A 245 -7.71 -20.47 -1.55
CA ALA A 245 -8.97 -21.22 -1.53
C ALA A 245 -8.84 -22.58 -2.20
N LEU A 246 -8.03 -22.69 -3.27
CA LEU A 246 -7.69 -23.98 -3.88
C LEU A 246 -6.96 -24.90 -2.91
N HIS A 247 -5.98 -24.39 -2.16
CA HIS A 247 -5.28 -25.19 -1.13
C HIS A 247 -6.19 -25.60 0.04
N ILE A 248 -7.21 -24.81 0.36
CA ILE A 248 -8.16 -25.11 1.44
C ILE A 248 -9.15 -26.21 1.03
N ASN A 249 -9.62 -26.18 -0.22
CA ASN A 249 -10.73 -27.02 -0.71
C ASN A 249 -10.30 -28.05 -1.76
N ASN A 250 -9.15 -28.70 -1.55
CA ASN A 250 -8.65 -29.79 -2.42
C ASN A 250 -8.65 -29.43 -3.92
N PHE A 251 -8.14 -28.23 -4.26
CA PHE A 251 -8.01 -27.70 -5.61
C PHE A 251 -9.31 -27.42 -6.36
N GLN A 252 -10.39 -27.17 -5.60
CA GLN A 252 -11.68 -26.71 -6.11
C GLN A 252 -12.20 -25.57 -5.26
N THR A 253 -12.67 -24.48 -5.86
CA THR A 253 -13.22 -23.34 -5.11
C THR A 253 -14.46 -22.78 -5.79
N ASP A 254 -15.40 -22.27 -5.00
CA ASP A 254 -16.58 -21.60 -5.53
C ASP A 254 -16.30 -20.12 -5.81
N LEU A 255 -16.23 -19.78 -7.10
CA LEU A 255 -15.94 -18.42 -7.54
C LEU A 255 -17.12 -17.48 -7.27
N THR A 256 -18.36 -17.96 -7.17
CA THR A 256 -19.50 -17.05 -6.93
C THR A 256 -19.51 -16.53 -5.50
N VAL A 257 -19.15 -17.37 -4.53
CA VAL A 257 -19.00 -16.96 -3.12
C VAL A 257 -17.87 -15.94 -2.99
N LEU A 258 -16.70 -16.24 -3.54
CA LEU A 258 -15.55 -15.32 -3.54
C LEU A 258 -15.83 -14.00 -4.27
N GLN A 259 -16.62 -14.04 -5.37
CA GLN A 259 -17.04 -12.84 -6.09
C GLN A 259 -17.85 -11.89 -5.19
N ARG A 260 -18.81 -12.43 -4.44
CA ARG A 260 -19.66 -11.65 -3.53
C ARG A 260 -18.83 -11.06 -2.40
N ASP A 261 -17.96 -11.87 -1.82
CA ASP A 261 -17.09 -11.48 -0.71
C ASP A 261 -16.11 -10.36 -1.11
N LEU A 262 -15.62 -10.36 -2.34
CA LEU A 262 -14.73 -9.32 -2.88
C LEU A 262 -15.46 -8.17 -3.57
N LYS A 263 -16.80 -8.24 -3.67
CA LYS A 263 -17.65 -7.28 -4.39
C LYS A 263 -17.14 -7.00 -5.82
N LEU A 264 -16.73 -8.05 -6.51
CA LEU A 264 -16.20 -7.96 -7.87
C LEU A 264 -17.29 -8.13 -8.92
N ARG A 265 -17.06 -7.57 -10.11
CA ARG A 265 -17.83 -7.92 -11.30
C ARG A 265 -17.53 -9.37 -11.67
N GLU A 266 -18.56 -10.09 -12.09
CA GLU A 266 -18.47 -11.49 -12.48
C GLU A 266 -17.44 -11.72 -13.60
N SER A 267 -17.37 -10.83 -14.59
CA SER A 267 -16.35 -10.92 -15.65
C SER A 267 -14.93 -10.88 -15.08
N ARG A 268 -14.68 -10.01 -14.08
CA ARG A 268 -13.35 -9.79 -13.52
C ARG A 268 -12.82 -11.02 -12.80
N ILE A 269 -13.64 -11.66 -11.97
CA ILE A 269 -13.20 -12.88 -11.26
C ILE A 269 -12.99 -14.05 -12.24
N LEU A 270 -13.81 -14.15 -13.28
CA LEU A 270 -13.64 -15.18 -14.32
C LEU A 270 -12.40 -14.93 -15.17
N ASP A 271 -12.07 -13.68 -15.48
CA ASP A 271 -10.86 -13.34 -16.22
C ASP A 271 -9.60 -13.67 -15.40
N ILE A 272 -9.61 -13.39 -14.10
CA ILE A 272 -8.52 -13.77 -13.18
C ILE A 272 -8.43 -15.30 -13.07
N ALA A 273 -9.56 -16.00 -12.89
CA ALA A 273 -9.57 -17.46 -12.81
C ALA A 273 -9.06 -18.13 -14.10
N LYS A 274 -9.44 -17.59 -15.27
CA LYS A 274 -8.90 -18.06 -16.56
C LYS A 274 -7.41 -17.77 -16.69
N ALA A 275 -6.96 -16.60 -16.26
CA ALA A 275 -5.54 -16.24 -16.27
C ALA A 275 -4.72 -17.15 -15.34
N MET A 276 -5.32 -17.60 -14.23
CA MET A 276 -4.78 -18.64 -13.34
C MET A 276 -4.90 -20.07 -13.89
N ARG A 277 -5.34 -20.24 -15.14
CA ARG A 277 -5.50 -21.54 -15.81
C ARG A 277 -6.48 -22.49 -15.10
N LEU A 278 -7.49 -21.94 -14.42
CA LEU A 278 -8.53 -22.75 -13.78
C LEU A 278 -9.58 -23.20 -14.80
N ARG A 279 -10.02 -24.45 -14.67
CA ARG A 279 -11.17 -24.96 -15.39
C ARG A 279 -12.43 -24.50 -14.67
N ILE A 280 -13.25 -23.71 -15.35
CA ILE A 280 -14.50 -23.20 -14.80
C ILE A 280 -15.63 -24.16 -15.19
N THR A 281 -16.33 -24.71 -14.21
CA THR A 281 -17.54 -25.51 -14.42
C THR A 281 -18.72 -24.81 -13.78
N LYS A 282 -19.90 -24.95 -14.40
CA LYS A 282 -21.16 -24.50 -13.80
C LYS A 282 -21.75 -25.65 -13.01
N SER A 283 -22.07 -25.44 -11.75
CA SER A 283 -22.83 -26.36 -10.92
C SER A 283 -24.18 -25.74 -10.61
N LYS A 284 -25.25 -26.51 -10.81
CA LYS A 284 -26.57 -26.14 -10.27
C LYS A 284 -26.54 -26.44 -8.77
N GLY A 285 -26.76 -25.43 -7.94
CA GLY A 285 -26.96 -25.65 -6.51
C GLY A 285 -28.21 -26.47 -6.24
N LEU A 286 -28.29 -27.12 -5.08
CA LEU A 286 -29.49 -27.82 -4.59
C LEU A 286 -30.69 -26.86 -4.41
N ALA A 287 -30.44 -25.54 -4.33
CA ALA A 287 -31.46 -24.50 -4.40
C ALA A 287 -31.54 -23.97 -5.84
N GLU A 288 -32.68 -24.15 -6.49
CA GLU A 288 -32.94 -23.93 -7.93
C GLU A 288 -32.76 -22.47 -8.44
N CYS A 289 -32.20 -21.54 -7.66
CA CYS A 289 -32.13 -20.11 -8.00
C CYS A 289 -30.72 -19.56 -8.28
N GLU A 290 -29.62 -20.24 -7.98
CA GLU A 290 -28.28 -19.70 -8.23
C GLU A 290 -27.34 -20.68 -8.98
N GLU A 291 -26.85 -20.26 -10.15
CA GLU A 291 -25.80 -20.97 -10.87
C GLU A 291 -24.45 -20.71 -10.20
N HIS A 292 -23.90 -21.71 -9.50
CA HIS A 292 -22.57 -21.63 -8.91
C HIS A 292 -21.50 -21.92 -9.95
N LYS A 293 -20.41 -21.16 -9.93
CA LYS A 293 -19.27 -21.31 -10.85
C LYS A 293 -18.08 -21.82 -10.07
N LEU A 294 -17.76 -23.09 -10.27
CA LEU A 294 -16.66 -23.75 -9.59
C LEU A 294 -15.39 -23.59 -10.43
N GLY A 295 -14.33 -23.08 -9.81
CA GLY A 295 -12.98 -23.10 -10.35
C GLY A 295 -12.26 -24.34 -9.86
N THR A 296 -11.82 -25.21 -10.78
CA THR A 296 -11.05 -26.41 -10.45
C THR A 296 -9.69 -26.36 -11.14
N LEU A 297 -8.63 -26.65 -10.41
CA LEU A 297 -7.32 -26.87 -11.01
C LEU A 297 -7.22 -28.32 -11.48
N ARG A 298 -6.88 -28.53 -12.75
CA ARG A 298 -6.70 -29.88 -13.33
C ARG A 298 -5.48 -29.90 -14.23
N LEU A 299 -4.75 -31.01 -14.22
CA LEU A 299 -3.68 -31.30 -15.16
C LEU A 299 -4.22 -32.15 -16.33
N PRO A 300 -3.78 -31.92 -17.58
CA PRO A 300 -2.90 -30.83 -18.02
C PRO A 300 -3.58 -29.47 -17.99
N LEU A 301 -2.81 -28.40 -17.75
CA LEU A 301 -3.33 -27.04 -17.63
C LEU A 301 -3.97 -26.58 -18.95
N PRO A 302 -5.14 -25.93 -18.93
CA PRO A 302 -5.75 -25.38 -20.12
C PRO A 302 -4.88 -24.27 -20.71
N VAL A 303 -4.70 -24.28 -22.03
CA VAL A 303 -3.97 -23.23 -22.76
C VAL A 303 -4.72 -21.91 -22.62
N TYR A 304 -4.13 -20.96 -21.89
CA TYR A 304 -4.68 -19.62 -21.76
C TYR A 304 -4.46 -18.82 -23.05
N LYS A 305 -5.55 -18.55 -23.78
CA LYS A 305 -5.52 -17.60 -24.90
C LYS A 305 -5.86 -16.22 -24.35
N MET A 306 -4.87 -15.34 -24.27
CA MET A 306 -5.08 -13.92 -23.99
C MET A 306 -6.18 -13.37 -24.91
N PRO A 307 -7.17 -12.61 -24.41
CA PRO A 307 -8.14 -11.95 -25.27
C PRO A 307 -7.39 -10.95 -26.15
N THR A 308 -7.20 -11.28 -27.42
CA THR A 308 -6.65 -10.35 -28.41
C THR A 308 -7.51 -9.09 -28.42
N GLY A 309 -6.91 -7.96 -28.07
CA GLY A 309 -7.58 -6.68 -27.87
C GLY A 309 -8.55 -6.33 -28.99
N HIS A 310 -9.70 -5.77 -28.62
CA HIS A 310 -10.71 -5.28 -29.54
C HIS A 310 -10.04 -4.51 -30.70
N ARG A 311 -10.22 -5.04 -31.91
CA ARG A 311 -9.93 -4.35 -33.17
C ARG A 311 -10.41 -2.91 -33.05
N LYS A 312 -9.46 -1.96 -33.11
CA LYS A 312 -9.74 -0.53 -33.24
C LYS A 312 -10.83 -0.36 -34.30
N ARG A 313 -11.98 0.18 -33.90
CA ARG A 313 -13.04 0.58 -34.83
C ARG A 313 -12.40 1.55 -35.82
N LYS A 314 -12.37 1.17 -37.10
CA LYS A 314 -12.11 2.13 -38.17
C LYS A 314 -13.23 3.18 -38.09
N MET A 315 -12.87 4.42 -37.78
CA MET A 315 -13.74 5.56 -38.08
C MET A 315 -13.98 5.56 -39.59
N LYS A 316 -15.25 5.63 -39.97
CA LYS A 316 -15.67 6.05 -41.31
C LYS A 316 -15.78 7.57 -41.31
#